data_AF-A0A7S2CGB3-F1
#
_entry.id   AF-A0A7S2CGB3-F1
#
_cell.length_a   1.000
_cell.length_b   1.000
_cell.length_c   1.000
_cell.angle_alpha   90.00
_cell.angle_beta   90.00
_cell.angle_gamma   90.00
#
_symmetry.space_group_name_H-M   'P 1'
#
loop_
_entity.id
_entity.type
_entity.pdbx_description
1 polymer ?
#
loop_
_entity_poly.entity_id
_entity_poly.type
_entity_poly.pdbx_seq_one_letter_code
_entity_poly.pdbx_strand_id
1 'polypeptide(L)'
;RMLAVALSLFAVHDAQAASSAHAVIQLTPADDLVVALTNATAGDELVLADGTYNPSDTLDINKDITIRALNQGRAVINGQNARRVFLLQSGNVQLDGLNITGGHVNGVGAGVYFGRGTATLNACSIYANSATYGGGLGVGGGYVKMLQGTTIHGNSVDTGGKGGGLYVFGYSTVFDTITFTRCEIHSNKAHLGGGVVFY
;
A
#
# COMPACT_ATOMS: atom_id res chain seq x y z
N ARG A 1 -60.88 16.82 42.43
CA ARG A 1 -59.42 17.15 42.47
C ARG A 1 -58.65 15.83 42.33
N MET A 2 -58.24 15.51 41.10
CA MET A 2 -57.43 14.34 40.66
C MET A 2 -57.01 14.71 39.22
N LEU A 3 -55.77 15.14 38.99
CA LEU A 3 -54.61 14.37 38.48
C LEU A 3 -54.74 13.92 37.01
N ALA A 4 -53.99 14.54 36.10
CA ALA A 4 -53.01 13.87 35.23
C ALA A 4 -52.40 14.89 34.24
N VAL A 5 -51.09 15.10 34.41
CA VAL A 5 -50.18 15.78 33.48
C VAL A 5 -49.89 14.79 32.35
N ALA A 6 -50.15 15.17 31.09
CA ALA A 6 -49.64 14.43 29.94
C ALA A 6 -48.39 15.15 29.43
N LEU A 7 -47.24 14.62 29.85
CA LEU A 7 -45.90 15.03 29.50
C LEU A 7 -45.68 14.78 27.99
N SER A 8 -45.35 15.83 27.25
CA SER A 8 -45.06 15.77 25.84
C SER A 8 -43.62 15.30 25.56
N LEU A 9 -43.53 14.50 24.50
CA LEU A 9 -42.37 14.31 23.61
C LEU A 9 -41.16 13.54 24.17
N PHE A 10 -41.22 12.21 23.99
CA PHE A 10 -40.04 11.39 23.76
C PHE A 10 -39.38 11.83 22.44
N ALA A 11 -38.34 12.64 22.53
CA ALA A 11 -37.29 12.69 21.53
C ALA A 11 -35.98 12.36 22.25
N VAL A 12 -35.81 11.08 22.58
CA VAL A 12 -34.46 10.57 22.81
C VAL A 12 -33.75 10.80 21.48
N HIS A 13 -32.79 11.71 21.50
CA HIS A 13 -31.78 11.84 20.48
C HIS A 13 -31.08 10.48 20.37
N ASP A 14 -31.62 9.58 19.55
CA ASP A 14 -30.79 8.67 18.81
C ASP A 14 -30.05 9.53 17.79
N ALA A 15 -29.04 10.26 18.27
CA ALA A 15 -27.85 10.45 17.49
C ALA A 15 -27.29 9.04 17.29
N GLN A 16 -27.83 8.32 16.30
CA GLN A 16 -27.11 7.25 15.66
C GLN A 16 -25.78 7.88 15.29
N ALA A 17 -24.73 7.56 16.06
CA ALA A 17 -23.38 7.74 15.61
C ALA A 17 -23.36 7.12 14.23
N ALA A 18 -23.24 7.97 13.20
CA ALA A 18 -23.00 7.52 11.86
C ALA A 18 -21.71 6.71 11.96
N SER A 19 -21.85 5.39 12.06
CA SER A 19 -20.81 4.48 11.62
C SER A 19 -20.45 5.00 10.24
N SER A 20 -19.22 5.49 10.07
CA SER A 20 -18.72 5.82 8.76
C SER A 20 -18.68 4.49 8.02
N ALA A 21 -19.76 4.18 7.31
CA ALA A 21 -19.85 2.96 6.53
C ALA A 21 -18.67 3.00 5.56
N HIS A 22 -17.78 2.02 5.68
CA HIS A 22 -16.64 1.89 4.79
C HIS A 22 -17.13 1.92 3.35
N ALA A 23 -16.69 2.93 2.60
CA ALA A 23 -17.12 3.17 1.25
C ALA A 23 -16.33 2.28 0.29
N VAL A 24 -17.02 1.74 -0.71
CA VAL A 24 -16.38 1.10 -1.86
C VAL A 24 -16.36 2.11 -3.01
N ILE A 25 -15.18 2.63 -3.33
CA ILE A 25 -14.96 3.68 -4.30
C ILE A 25 -14.42 3.04 -5.59
N GLN A 26 -15.22 3.08 -6.66
CA GLN A 26 -14.82 2.58 -7.98
C GLN A 26 -13.99 3.65 -8.70
N LEU A 27 -12.82 3.27 -9.21
CA LEU A 27 -11.92 4.17 -9.91
C LEU A 27 -11.57 3.62 -11.28
N THR A 28 -11.38 4.50 -12.24
CA THR A 28 -10.91 4.23 -13.60
C THR A 28 -9.53 4.86 -13.82
N PRO A 29 -8.78 4.48 -14.86
CA PRO A 29 -7.48 5.09 -15.17
C PRO A 29 -7.51 6.61 -15.40
N ALA A 30 -8.68 7.22 -15.60
CA ALA A 30 -8.84 8.66 -15.71
C ALA A 30 -8.82 9.37 -14.33
N ASP A 31 -9.05 8.63 -13.25
CA ASP A 31 -9.05 9.14 -11.89
C ASP A 31 -7.63 9.21 -11.33
N ASP A 32 -7.34 10.26 -10.56
CA ASP A 32 -6.09 10.38 -9.83
C ASP A 32 -6.19 9.69 -8.47
N LEU A 33 -5.38 8.64 -8.28
CA LEU A 33 -5.34 7.88 -7.04
C LEU A 33 -4.91 8.73 -5.83
N VAL A 34 -4.11 9.79 -6.03
CA VAL A 34 -3.75 10.71 -4.94
C VAL A 34 -4.99 11.45 -4.43
N VAL A 35 -5.85 11.92 -5.33
CA VAL A 35 -7.10 12.59 -4.98
C VAL A 35 -8.08 11.61 -4.33
N ALA A 36 -8.20 10.40 -4.87
CA ALA A 36 -9.06 9.36 -4.30
C ALA A 36 -8.63 9.01 -2.85
N LEU A 37 -7.33 8.82 -2.61
CA LEU A 37 -6.79 8.55 -1.27
C LEU A 37 -7.00 9.72 -0.30
N THR A 38 -6.92 10.95 -0.79
CA THR A 38 -7.14 12.16 0.03
C THR A 38 -8.60 12.22 0.50
N ASN A 39 -9.54 11.89 -0.37
CA ASN A 39 -10.97 11.90 -0.07
C ASN A 39 -11.44 10.67 0.71
N ALA A 40 -10.74 9.55 0.60
CA ALA A 40 -11.05 8.33 1.33
C ALA A 40 -10.85 8.49 2.85
N THR A 41 -11.77 7.90 3.60
CA THR A 41 -11.71 7.77 5.05
C THR A 41 -11.09 6.43 5.47
N ALA A 42 -10.71 6.31 6.73
CA ALA A 42 -10.06 5.09 7.22
C ALA A 42 -11.01 3.88 7.11
N GLY A 43 -10.50 2.83 6.49
CA GLY A 43 -11.15 1.55 6.23
C GLY A 43 -11.93 1.48 4.92
N ASP A 44 -11.96 2.55 4.11
CA ASP A 44 -12.54 2.53 2.77
C ASP A 44 -11.80 1.54 1.84
N GLU A 45 -12.47 1.19 0.74
CA GLU A 45 -11.95 0.32 -0.31
C GLU A 45 -11.91 1.07 -1.65
N LEU A 46 -10.72 1.16 -2.26
CA LEU A 46 -10.54 1.63 -3.62
C LEU A 46 -10.51 0.42 -4.57
N VAL A 47 -11.45 0.36 -5.50
CA VAL A 47 -11.57 -0.72 -6.50
C VAL A 47 -11.19 -0.18 -7.87
N LEU A 48 -10.09 -0.70 -8.41
CA LEU A 48 -9.47 -0.19 -9.63
C LEU A 48 -9.92 -1.01 -10.85
N ALA A 49 -10.61 -0.38 -11.79
CA ALA A 49 -10.87 -0.97 -13.09
C ALA A 49 -9.56 -1.28 -13.86
N ASP A 50 -9.67 -2.08 -14.93
CA ASP A 50 -8.54 -2.41 -15.80
C ASP A 50 -7.88 -1.16 -16.37
N GLY A 51 -6.55 -1.13 -16.38
CA GLY A 51 -5.76 -0.11 -17.07
C GLY A 51 -4.59 0.44 -16.26
N THR A 52 -3.99 1.51 -16.77
CA THR A 52 -2.80 2.12 -16.18
C THR A 52 -3.14 3.44 -15.50
N TYR A 53 -2.99 3.45 -14.19
CA TYR A 53 -3.07 4.62 -13.33
C TYR A 53 -1.69 5.27 -13.27
N ASN A 54 -1.63 6.57 -13.53
CA ASN A 54 -0.43 7.39 -13.43
C ASN A 54 -0.63 8.44 -12.33
N PRO A 55 -0.48 8.09 -11.04
CA PRO A 55 -0.71 9.01 -9.94
C PRO A 55 0.05 10.32 -10.10
N SER A 56 -0.57 11.44 -9.70
CA SER A 56 0.09 12.76 -9.78
C SER A 56 1.27 12.90 -8.84
N ASP A 57 1.32 12.08 -7.78
CA ASP A 57 2.41 11.97 -6.80
C ASP A 57 2.51 10.55 -6.21
N THR A 58 3.48 10.33 -5.33
CA THR A 58 3.60 9.13 -4.50
C THR A 58 2.29 8.89 -3.75
N LEU A 59 1.81 7.64 -3.74
CA LEU A 59 0.64 7.25 -2.96
C LEU A 59 1.05 7.12 -1.49
N ASP A 60 0.96 8.23 -0.76
CA ASP A 60 1.23 8.30 0.66
C ASP A 60 0.02 7.82 1.47
N ILE A 61 0.16 6.68 2.13
CA ILE A 61 -0.91 6.01 2.86
C ILE A 61 -0.60 6.01 4.35
N ASN A 62 -1.45 6.70 5.10
CA ASN A 62 -1.32 6.89 6.54
C ASN A 62 -2.58 6.47 7.32
N LYS A 63 -3.47 5.71 6.68
CA LYS A 63 -4.78 5.29 7.20
C LYS A 63 -5.05 3.83 6.83
N ASP A 64 -5.97 3.20 7.53
CA ASP A 64 -6.50 1.90 7.13
C ASP A 64 -7.16 2.06 5.76
N ILE A 65 -6.82 1.20 4.81
CA ILE A 65 -7.41 1.26 3.46
C ILE A 65 -7.17 -0.04 2.71
N THR A 66 -8.12 -0.41 1.87
CA THR A 66 -7.94 -1.48 0.88
C THR A 66 -7.83 -0.86 -0.50
N ILE A 67 -6.86 -1.29 -1.31
CA ILE A 67 -6.72 -0.91 -2.71
C ILE A 67 -6.59 -2.21 -3.49
N ARG A 68 -7.58 -2.51 -4.33
CA ARG A 68 -7.59 -3.75 -5.11
C ARG A 68 -7.90 -3.55 -6.57
N ALA A 69 -7.35 -4.40 -7.41
CA ALA A 69 -7.79 -4.52 -8.78
C ALA A 69 -9.20 -5.14 -8.82
N LEU A 70 -10.06 -4.62 -9.70
CA LEU A 70 -11.34 -5.24 -10.01
C LEU A 70 -11.12 -6.63 -10.63
N ASN A 71 -10.16 -6.71 -11.56
CA ASN A 71 -9.65 -7.95 -12.12
C ASN A 71 -8.18 -8.08 -11.78
N GLN A 72 -7.81 -9.15 -11.06
CA GLN A 72 -6.46 -9.37 -10.57
C GLN A 72 -5.41 -9.28 -11.70
N GLY A 73 -4.35 -8.51 -11.48
CA GLY A 73 -3.25 -8.32 -12.43
C GLY A 73 -3.58 -7.39 -13.61
N ARG A 74 -4.72 -6.68 -13.57
CA ARG A 74 -5.16 -5.79 -14.65
C ARG A 74 -5.13 -4.29 -14.32
N ALA A 75 -5.00 -3.93 -13.05
CA ALA A 75 -4.74 -2.56 -12.62
C ALA A 75 -3.22 -2.35 -12.48
N VAL A 76 -2.66 -1.47 -13.30
CA VAL A 76 -1.24 -1.07 -13.28
C VAL A 76 -1.12 0.30 -12.64
N ILE A 77 -0.30 0.42 -11.60
CA ILE A 77 -0.01 1.67 -10.91
C ILE A 77 1.44 2.02 -11.24
N ASN A 78 1.61 3.10 -12.01
CA ASN A 78 2.89 3.47 -12.59
C ASN A 78 3.47 4.73 -11.92
N GLY A 79 4.65 4.60 -11.30
CA GLY A 79 5.41 5.71 -10.72
C GLY A 79 6.09 6.63 -11.76
N GLN A 80 5.94 6.33 -13.05
CA GLN A 80 6.39 7.15 -14.18
C GLN A 80 7.91 7.40 -14.21
N ASN A 81 8.69 6.50 -13.63
CA ASN A 81 10.14 6.60 -13.40
C ASN A 81 10.57 7.89 -12.70
N ALA A 82 9.66 8.49 -11.91
CA ALA A 82 9.87 9.81 -11.32
C ALA A 82 9.67 9.83 -9.80
N ARG A 83 8.94 8.85 -9.25
CA ARG A 83 8.56 8.83 -7.83
C ARG A 83 8.42 7.42 -7.31
N ARG A 84 8.30 7.29 -5.98
CA ARG A 84 7.88 6.03 -5.35
C ARG A 84 6.42 5.76 -5.69
N VAL A 85 6.03 4.50 -5.93
CA VAL A 85 4.62 4.20 -6.17
C VAL A 85 3.81 4.27 -4.88
N PHE A 86 4.15 3.45 -3.88
CA PHE A 86 3.47 3.43 -2.58
C PHE A 86 4.41 3.74 -1.41
N LEU A 87 4.03 4.70 -0.57
CA LEU A 87 4.63 4.95 0.73
C LEU A 87 3.64 4.58 1.82
N LEU A 88 3.92 3.52 2.58
CA LEU A 88 3.02 3.03 3.63
C LEU A 88 3.52 3.52 4.99
N GLN A 89 2.99 4.64 5.45
CA GLN A 89 3.42 5.34 6.66
C GLN A 89 2.75 4.81 7.93
N SER A 90 1.48 4.41 7.85
CA SER A 90 0.70 3.88 8.98
C SER A 90 -0.62 3.25 8.50
N GLY A 91 -1.38 2.70 9.45
CA GLY A 91 -2.63 2.02 9.20
C GLY A 91 -2.45 0.53 8.92
N ASN A 92 -3.57 -0.15 8.69
CA ASN A 92 -3.66 -1.49 8.15
C ASN A 92 -3.99 -1.43 6.66
N VAL A 93 -2.97 -1.56 5.82
CA VAL A 93 -3.08 -1.39 4.37
C VAL A 93 -3.17 -2.73 3.67
N GLN A 94 -4.15 -2.90 2.79
CA GLN A 94 -4.28 -4.08 1.94
C GLN A 94 -4.14 -3.69 0.48
N LEU A 95 -3.16 -4.26 -0.20
CA LEU A 95 -2.97 -4.12 -1.65
C LEU A 95 -3.25 -5.48 -2.30
N ASP A 96 -4.23 -5.55 -3.20
CA ASP A 96 -4.69 -6.84 -3.77
C ASP A 96 -4.73 -6.82 -5.31
N GLY A 97 -4.02 -7.75 -5.93
CA GLY A 97 -4.06 -7.97 -7.36
C GLY A 97 -3.46 -6.85 -8.21
N LEU A 98 -2.60 -6.02 -7.64
CA LEU A 98 -2.05 -4.83 -8.30
C LEU A 98 -0.74 -5.13 -9.05
N ASN A 99 -0.54 -4.45 -10.17
CA ASN A 99 0.75 -4.36 -10.86
C ASN A 99 1.42 -3.03 -10.52
N ILE A 100 2.56 -3.05 -9.83
CA ILE A 100 3.24 -1.89 -9.26
C ILE A 100 4.57 -1.69 -9.99
N THR A 101 4.68 -0.61 -10.76
CA THR A 101 5.81 -0.43 -11.69
C THR A 101 6.26 1.02 -11.87
N GLY A 102 7.40 1.20 -12.52
CA GLY A 102 7.95 2.50 -12.88
C GLY A 102 8.25 3.38 -11.66
N GLY A 103 8.41 2.80 -10.48
CA GLY A 103 8.86 3.52 -9.31
C GLY A 103 10.33 3.92 -9.45
N HIS A 104 10.68 5.16 -9.13
CA HIS A 104 12.06 5.61 -9.04
C HIS A 104 12.31 6.55 -7.87
N VAL A 105 13.30 6.23 -7.02
CA VAL A 105 13.75 7.13 -5.93
C VAL A 105 15.24 7.01 -5.64
N ASN A 106 15.85 8.14 -5.26
CA ASN A 106 17.14 8.15 -4.56
C ASN A 106 16.92 7.84 -3.07
N GLY A 107 16.54 6.61 -2.76
CA GLY A 107 16.18 6.18 -1.41
C GLY A 107 15.83 4.70 -1.33
N VAL A 108 14.90 4.37 -0.43
CA VAL A 108 14.49 2.98 -0.17
C VAL A 108 13.11 2.70 -0.76
N GLY A 109 12.94 1.53 -1.39
CA GLY A 109 11.63 1.01 -1.82
C GLY A 109 10.97 1.87 -2.89
N ALA A 110 11.36 1.74 -4.16
CA ALA A 110 10.78 2.58 -5.22
C ALA A 110 9.39 2.11 -5.67
N GLY A 111 9.15 0.79 -5.74
CA GLY A 111 7.81 0.27 -5.93
C GLY A 111 6.97 0.50 -4.68
N VAL A 112 7.33 -0.16 -3.59
CA VAL A 112 6.65 -0.04 -2.30
C VAL A 112 7.69 0.20 -1.21
N TYR A 113 7.39 1.11 -0.28
CA TYR A 113 8.14 1.23 0.96
C TYR A 113 7.21 1.07 2.16
N PHE A 114 7.45 0.02 2.95
CA PHE A 114 6.79 -0.14 4.25
C PHE A 114 7.54 0.66 5.32
N GLY A 115 7.04 1.85 5.64
CA GLY A 115 7.58 2.72 6.68
C GLY A 115 7.11 2.33 8.09
N ARG A 116 5.80 2.38 8.36
CA ARG A 116 5.21 1.97 9.64
C ARG A 116 3.80 1.40 9.42
N GLY A 117 3.22 0.80 10.45
CA GLY A 117 1.90 0.16 10.36
C GLY A 117 1.96 -1.24 9.76
N THR A 118 0.81 -1.90 9.68
CA THR A 118 0.70 -3.25 9.11
C THR A 118 0.30 -3.17 7.66
N ALA A 119 0.84 -4.07 6.84
CA ALA A 119 0.44 -4.11 5.44
C ALA A 119 0.49 -5.51 4.86
N THR A 120 -0.47 -5.79 4.00
CA THR A 120 -0.59 -7.06 3.28
C THR A 120 -0.62 -6.80 1.79
N LEU A 121 0.27 -7.47 1.05
CA LEU A 121 0.28 -7.51 -0.40
C LEU A 121 -0.17 -8.90 -0.84
N ASN A 122 -1.35 -8.96 -1.44
CA ASN A 122 -1.97 -10.17 -1.94
C ASN A 122 -1.92 -10.17 -3.46
N ALA A 123 -1.29 -11.20 -4.02
CA ALA A 123 -1.34 -11.50 -5.44
C ALA A 123 -0.90 -10.33 -6.35
N CYS A 124 0.03 -9.51 -5.86
CA CYS A 124 0.58 -8.35 -6.55
C CYS A 124 1.79 -8.72 -7.40
N SER A 125 2.12 -7.88 -8.39
CA SER A 125 3.38 -7.92 -9.13
C SER A 125 4.13 -6.61 -8.95
N ILE A 126 5.34 -6.65 -8.39
CA ILE A 126 6.20 -5.47 -8.20
C ILE A 126 7.37 -5.57 -9.17
N TYR A 127 7.42 -4.69 -10.18
CA TYR A 127 8.40 -4.83 -11.24
C TYR A 127 8.86 -3.54 -11.91
N ALA A 128 10.05 -3.58 -12.50
CA ALA A 128 10.66 -2.45 -13.21
C ALA A 128 10.68 -1.16 -12.37
N ASN A 129 10.98 -1.31 -11.07
CA ASN A 129 11.22 -0.20 -10.16
C ASN A 129 12.72 -0.07 -9.87
N SER A 130 13.24 1.15 -9.71
CA SER A 130 14.65 1.41 -9.39
C SER A 130 14.85 2.31 -8.18
N ALA A 131 15.69 1.89 -7.22
CA ALA A 131 15.96 2.64 -5.99
C ALA A 131 17.47 2.69 -5.67
N THR A 132 17.85 3.40 -4.60
CA THR A 132 19.19 3.20 -4.00
C THR A 132 19.24 1.90 -3.19
N TYR A 133 18.14 1.53 -2.52
CA TYR A 133 18.00 0.27 -1.79
C TYR A 133 16.60 -0.30 -1.96
N GLY A 134 16.45 -1.60 -2.22
CA GLY A 134 15.11 -2.18 -2.36
C GLY A 134 14.41 -1.65 -3.60
N GLY A 135 14.91 -1.95 -4.79
CA GLY A 135 14.33 -1.45 -6.05
C GLY A 135 12.82 -1.66 -6.12
N GLY A 136 12.40 -2.90 -5.91
CA GLY A 136 10.99 -3.25 -5.81
C GLY A 136 10.39 -2.83 -4.47
N LEU A 137 10.94 -3.39 -3.40
CA LEU A 137 10.37 -3.31 -2.06
C LEU A 137 11.41 -2.90 -1.02
N GLY A 138 11.04 -1.92 -0.20
CA GLY A 138 11.75 -1.53 1.00
C GLY A 138 10.96 -1.87 2.26
N VAL A 139 11.60 -2.45 3.25
CA VAL A 139 10.99 -2.82 4.54
C VAL A 139 11.80 -2.21 5.67
N GLY A 140 11.23 -1.24 6.38
CA GLY A 140 11.79 -0.72 7.63
C GLY A 140 10.84 -0.88 8.82
N GLY A 141 11.38 -1.17 10.00
CA GLY A 141 10.74 -1.00 11.32
C GLY A 141 9.62 -1.99 11.69
N GLY A 142 9.58 -2.31 13.00
CA GLY A 142 8.98 -3.51 13.62
C GLY A 142 7.47 -3.63 13.61
N TYR A 143 6.92 -3.76 12.41
CA TYR A 143 5.51 -4.01 12.15
C TYR A 143 5.33 -5.26 11.29
N VAL A 144 4.11 -5.82 11.32
CA VAL A 144 3.77 -7.01 10.55
C VAL A 144 3.56 -6.66 9.08
N LYS A 145 4.34 -7.32 8.23
CA LYS A 145 4.26 -7.16 6.77
C LYS A 145 4.08 -8.54 6.17
N MET A 146 3.03 -8.72 5.37
CA MET A 146 2.73 -10.02 4.78
C MET A 146 2.65 -9.92 3.26
N LEU A 147 3.37 -10.81 2.59
CA LEU A 147 3.28 -10.99 1.15
C LEU A 147 2.73 -12.39 0.89
N GLN A 148 1.64 -12.47 0.13
CA GLN A 148 0.99 -13.71 -0.26
C GLN A 148 0.79 -13.75 -1.77
N GLY A 149 1.30 -14.78 -2.46
CA GLY A 149 1.13 -14.90 -3.91
C GLY A 149 1.78 -13.76 -4.72
N THR A 150 2.66 -12.97 -4.10
CA THR A 150 3.23 -11.77 -4.71
C THR A 150 4.52 -12.12 -5.46
N THR A 151 4.69 -11.53 -6.64
CA THR A 151 5.91 -11.66 -7.46
C THR A 151 6.69 -10.35 -7.44
N ILE A 152 7.98 -10.41 -7.11
CA ILE A 152 8.90 -9.26 -7.13
C ILE A 152 9.97 -9.53 -8.19
N HIS A 153 9.93 -8.83 -9.31
CA HIS A 153 10.82 -9.14 -10.44
C HIS A 153 11.27 -7.95 -11.28
N GLY A 154 12.41 -8.07 -11.95
CA GLY A 154 12.88 -7.02 -12.86
C GLY A 154 13.16 -5.67 -12.19
N ASN A 155 13.32 -5.64 -10.87
CA ASN A 155 13.64 -4.43 -10.13
C ASN A 155 15.15 -4.26 -10.02
N SER A 156 15.60 -3.02 -9.96
CA SER A 156 17.02 -2.68 -9.91
C SER A 156 17.36 -1.73 -8.77
N VAL A 157 18.64 -1.68 -8.43
CA VAL A 157 19.19 -0.54 -7.69
C VAL A 157 20.26 0.15 -8.50
N ASP A 158 20.35 1.45 -8.29
CA ASP A 158 21.38 2.30 -8.88
C ASP A 158 22.76 2.00 -8.23
N THR A 159 23.83 2.53 -8.82
CA THR A 159 25.21 2.14 -8.49
C THR A 159 25.53 2.25 -6.99
N GLY A 160 26.03 1.15 -6.40
CA GLY A 160 26.39 1.06 -4.98
C GLY A 160 25.26 0.59 -4.05
N GLY A 161 24.04 0.45 -4.58
CA GLY A 161 22.87 0.00 -3.84
C GLY A 161 22.82 -1.50 -3.49
N LYS A 162 21.84 -1.88 -2.68
CA LYS A 162 21.61 -3.27 -2.22
C LYS A 162 20.13 -3.67 -2.32
N GLY A 163 19.86 -4.97 -2.50
CA GLY A 163 18.49 -5.49 -2.48
C GLY A 163 17.71 -5.07 -3.72
N GLY A 164 18.03 -5.64 -4.89
CA GLY A 164 17.37 -5.25 -6.15
C GLY A 164 15.86 -5.45 -6.08
N GLY A 165 15.43 -6.60 -5.60
CA GLY A 165 14.02 -6.91 -5.36
C GLY A 165 13.56 -6.37 -4.03
N LEU A 166 14.22 -6.78 -2.96
CA LEU A 166 13.83 -6.47 -1.58
C LEU A 166 15.03 -6.08 -0.73
N TYR A 167 14.86 -4.99 0.02
CA TYR A 167 15.77 -4.57 1.08
C TYR A 167 15.03 -4.50 2.41
N VAL A 168 15.43 -5.33 3.37
CA VAL A 168 14.94 -5.34 4.75
C VAL A 168 16.01 -4.74 5.65
N PHE A 169 15.65 -3.74 6.44
CA PHE A 169 16.57 -3.10 7.38
C PHE A 169 15.90 -2.85 8.73
N GLY A 170 16.59 -3.24 9.80
CA GLY A 170 16.07 -3.13 11.16
C GLY A 170 16.39 -1.81 11.84
N TYR A 171 15.49 -1.38 12.73
CA TYR A 171 15.82 -0.46 13.83
C TYR A 171 15.91 -1.26 15.11
N SER A 172 17.01 -1.10 15.86
CA SER A 172 17.52 -1.96 16.95
C SER A 172 16.57 -2.32 18.11
N THR A 173 15.32 -1.87 18.14
CA THR A 173 14.42 -2.00 19.32
C THR A 173 13.10 -2.72 19.08
N VAL A 174 12.72 -3.05 17.83
CA VAL A 174 11.51 -3.84 17.53
C VAL A 174 11.82 -4.84 16.41
N PHE A 175 11.47 -6.11 16.60
CA PHE A 175 11.69 -7.14 15.58
C PHE A 175 10.78 -6.91 14.37
N ASP A 176 11.39 -6.82 13.18
CA ASP A 176 10.68 -6.83 11.92
C ASP A 176 10.19 -8.26 11.63
N THR A 177 8.87 -8.43 11.51
CA THR A 177 8.33 -9.68 10.96
C THR A 177 7.81 -9.41 9.55
N ILE A 178 8.52 -9.97 8.58
CA ILE A 178 8.04 -10.08 7.21
C ILE A 178 7.80 -11.54 6.86
N THR A 179 6.59 -11.85 6.43
CA THR A 179 6.19 -13.20 6.05
C THR A 179 5.96 -13.29 4.55
N PHE A 180 6.59 -14.26 3.91
CA PHE A 180 6.38 -14.59 2.50
C PHE A 180 5.68 -15.93 2.38
N THR A 181 4.50 -15.93 1.75
CA THR A 181 3.74 -17.15 1.45
C THR A 181 3.53 -17.25 -0.05
N ARG A 182 4.02 -18.32 -0.68
CA ARG A 182 3.87 -18.55 -2.14
C ARG A 182 4.32 -17.34 -2.99
N CYS A 183 5.44 -16.72 -2.61
CA CYS A 183 5.99 -15.57 -3.32
C CYS A 183 7.15 -15.99 -4.21
N GLU A 184 7.35 -15.23 -5.29
CA GLU A 184 8.47 -15.40 -6.22
C GLU A 184 9.30 -14.12 -6.27
N ILE A 185 10.62 -14.25 -6.12
CA ILE A 185 11.56 -13.11 -6.19
C ILE A 185 12.67 -13.49 -7.17
N HIS A 186 12.63 -12.92 -8.39
CA HIS A 186 13.52 -13.32 -9.47
C HIS A 186 13.88 -12.15 -10.40
N SER A 187 14.91 -12.30 -11.23
CA SER A 187 15.31 -11.30 -12.24
C SER A 187 15.58 -9.89 -11.70
N ASN A 188 15.88 -9.75 -10.41
CA ASN A 188 16.18 -8.48 -9.78
C ASN A 188 17.70 -8.24 -9.74
N LYS A 189 18.12 -6.99 -9.90
CA LYS A 189 19.53 -6.61 -10.09
C LYS A 189 20.01 -5.65 -9.00
N ALA A 190 21.14 -5.97 -8.37
CA ALA A 190 21.84 -5.09 -7.45
C ALA A 190 23.34 -5.39 -7.44
N HIS A 191 24.12 -4.45 -6.88
CA HIS A 191 25.54 -4.71 -6.60
C HIS A 191 25.69 -5.78 -5.51
N LEU A 192 24.85 -5.72 -4.46
CA LEU A 192 24.78 -6.74 -3.41
C LEU A 192 23.33 -7.21 -3.23
N GLY A 193 23.13 -8.53 -3.30
CA GLY A 193 21.83 -9.21 -3.18
C GLY A 193 20.80 -8.71 -4.18
N GLY A 194 20.89 -9.22 -5.42
CA GLY A 194 19.94 -8.90 -6.49
C GLY A 194 18.50 -9.21 -6.09
N GLY A 195 18.24 -10.36 -5.48
CA GLY A 195 16.92 -10.73 -4.97
C GLY A 195 16.57 -10.03 -3.66
N VAL A 196 17.20 -10.46 -2.56
CA VAL A 196 16.90 -10.02 -1.19
C VAL A 196 18.18 -9.68 -0.45
N VAL A 197 18.14 -8.62 0.36
CA VAL A 197 19.16 -8.29 1.36
C VAL A 197 18.50 -8.00 2.71
N PHE A 198 19.08 -8.54 3.78
CA PHE A 198 18.79 -8.20 5.16
C PHE A 198 19.99 -7.43 5.73
N TYR A 199 19.74 -6.30 6.39
CA TYR A 199 20.77 -5.44 6.97
C TYR A 199 20.43 -4.99 8.39
#